data_AF-A0A9P7FAW4-F1
#
_entry.id   AF-A0A9P7FAW4-F1
#
_cell.length_a   1.000
_cell.length_b   1.000
_cell.length_c   1.000
_cell.angle_alpha   90.00
_cell.angle_beta   90.00
_cell.angle_gamma   90.00
#
_symmetry.space_group_name_H-M   'P 1'
#
loop_
_entity.id
_entity.type
_entity.pdbx_description
1 polymer ?
#
loop_
_entity_poly.entity_id
_entity_poly.type
_entity_poly.pdbx_seq_one_letter_code
_entity_poly.pdbx_strand_id
1 'polypeptide(L)' 'MSLPAVENDLKAQLCEHYIDSDWQPALKAIMDAEGDTDIALNAVNALAEAASHHTRLKICIPARPQ' A
#
# COMPACT_ATOMS: atom_id res chain seq x y z
N MET A 1 -17.33 -4.01 -10.70
CA MET A 1 -15.90 -3.66 -10.74
C MET A 1 -15.12 -4.92 -11.07
N SER A 2 -14.06 -4.83 -11.86
CA SER A 2 -13.16 -5.97 -12.11
C SER A 2 -11.96 -5.89 -11.17
N LEU A 3 -11.51 -7.02 -10.63
CA LEU A 3 -10.30 -7.15 -9.80
C LEU A 3 -9.07 -6.39 -10.33
N PRO A 4 -8.77 -6.39 -11.66
CA PRO A 4 -7.61 -5.67 -12.21
C PRO A 4 -7.72 -4.14 -12.14
N ALA A 5 -8.94 -3.60 -12.10
CA ALA A 5 -9.15 -2.16 -11.94
C ALA A 5 -8.88 -1.74 -10.48
N VAL A 6 -9.40 -2.54 -9.53
CA VAL A 6 -9.18 -2.33 -8.09
C VAL A 6 -7.70 -2.46 -7.73
N GLU A 7 -6.99 -3.44 -8.30
CA GLU A 7 -5.55 -3.61 -8.10
C GLU A 7 -4.75 -2.38 -8.57
N ASN A 8 -5.07 -1.86 -9.76
CA ASN A 8 -4.36 -0.68 -10.30
C ASN A 8 -4.62 0.57 -9.46
N ASP A 9 -5.87 0.80 -9.05
CA ASP A 9 -6.21 1.95 -8.21
C ASP A 9 -5.51 1.85 -6.84
N LEU A 10 -5.51 0.67 -6.24
CA LEU A 10 -4.85 0.45 -4.94
C LEU A 10 -3.32 0.60 -5.07
N LYS A 11 -2.73 0.05 -6.14
CA LYS A 11 -1.30 0.19 -6.42
C LYS A 11 -0.89 1.64 -6.62
N ALA A 12 -1.68 2.44 -7.36
CA ALA A 12 -1.39 3.85 -7.57
C ALA A 12 -1.37 4.64 -6.25
N GLN A 13 -2.34 4.39 -5.36
CA GLN A 13 -2.37 5.04 -4.04
C GLN A 13 -1.23 4.56 -3.13
N LEU A 14 -0.86 3.28 -3.20
CA LEU A 14 0.18 2.71 -2.37
C LEU A 14 1.59 3.16 -2.79
N CYS A 15 1.88 3.19 -4.10
CA CYS A 15 3.17 3.66 -4.62
C CYS A 15 3.45 5.14 -4.32
N GLU A 16 2.42 5.95 -4.08
CA GLU A 16 2.58 7.37 -3.74
C GLU A 16 3.09 7.56 -2.29
N HIS A 17 2.76 6.64 -1.39
CA HIS A 17 2.97 6.80 0.05
C HIS A 17 3.92 5.78 0.68
N TYR A 18 4.17 4.66 0.02
CA TYR A 18 4.92 3.53 0.57
C TYR A 18 6.01 3.06 -0.39
N ILE A 19 7.10 2.52 0.16
CA ILE A 19 8.12 1.84 -0.64
C ILE A 19 7.62 0.46 -1.07
N ASP A 20 8.09 -0.02 -2.23
CA ASP A 20 7.67 -1.29 -2.83
C ASP A 20 7.74 -2.48 -1.88
N SER A 21 8.73 -2.50 -0.99
CA SER A 21 8.91 -3.57 0.01
C SER A 21 7.78 -3.65 1.05
N ASP A 22 7.09 -2.53 1.32
CA ASP A 22 6.06 -2.45 2.35
C ASP A 22 4.66 -2.66 1.76
N TRP A 23 4.38 -2.12 0.56
CA TRP A 23 3.03 -2.20 -0.03
C TRP A 23 2.78 -3.43 -0.90
N GLN A 24 3.80 -4.00 -1.54
CA GLN A 24 3.63 -5.15 -2.44
C GLN A 24 3.09 -6.41 -1.70
N PRO A 25 3.56 -6.76 -0.49
CA PRO A 25 3.02 -7.89 0.26
C PRO A 25 1.56 -7.67 0.68
N ALA A 26 1.21 -6.44 1.05
CA ALA A 26 -0.16 -6.07 1.45
C ALA A 26 -1.13 -6.11 0.26
N LEU A 27 -0.73 -5.57 -0.91
CA LEU A 27 -1.52 -5.65 -2.13
C LEU A 27 -1.78 -7.12 -2.51
N LYS A 28 -0.74 -7.96 -2.44
CA LYS A 28 -0.88 -9.39 -2.72
C LYS A 28 -1.85 -10.06 -1.75
N ALA A 29 -1.74 -9.79 -0.45
CA ALA A 29 -2.66 -10.37 0.54
C ALA A 29 -4.12 -9.93 0.33
N ILE A 30 -4.35 -8.68 -0.10
CA ILE A 30 -5.69 -8.18 -0.42
C ILE A 30 -6.24 -8.86 -1.69
N MET A 31 -5.41 -9.05 -2.71
CA MET A 31 -5.80 -9.73 -3.95
C MET A 31 -6.02 -11.24 -3.76
N ASP A 32 -5.24 -11.88 -2.88
CA ASP A 32 -5.36 -13.31 -2.54
C ASP A 32 -6.56 -13.57 -1.59
N ALA A 33 -7.09 -12.54 -0.90
CA ALA A 33 -8.25 -12.61 -0.01
C ALA A 33 -9.60 -12.56 -0.75
N GLU A 34 -9.71 -13.21 -1.91
CA GLU A 34 -10.92 -13.19 -2.73
C GLU A 34 -12.09 -13.85 -1.98
N GLY A 35 -13.07 -13.02 -1.59
CA GLY A 35 -14.28 -13.46 -0.88
C GLY A 35 -14.18 -13.46 0.65
N ASP A 36 -13.05 -13.06 1.22
CA ASP A 36 -12.85 -12.97 2.68
C ASP A 36 -12.41 -11.55 3.09
N THR A 37 -13.41 -10.76 3.50
CA THR A 37 -13.22 -9.39 3.95
C THR A 37 -12.41 -9.27 5.24
N ASP A 38 -12.41 -10.29 6.11
CA ASP A 38 -11.66 -10.24 7.36
C ASP A 38 -10.16 -10.39 7.10
N ILE A 39 -9.77 -11.25 6.16
CA ILE A 39 -8.37 -11.39 5.73
C ILE A 39 -7.89 -10.10 5.05
N ALA A 40 -8.71 -9.51 4.18
CA ALA A 40 -8.39 -8.24 3.53
C ALA A 40 -8.20 -7.11 4.55
N LEU A 41 -9.06 -7.03 5.57
CA LEU A 41 -8.96 -6.01 6.62
C LEU A 41 -7.70 -6.21 7.46
N ASN A 42 -7.34 -7.47 7.76
CA ASN A 42 -6.14 -7.78 8.53
C ASN A 42 -4.86 -7.40 7.76
N ALA A 43 -4.83 -7.61 6.43
CA ALA A 43 -3.73 -7.17 5.57
C ALA A 43 -3.58 -5.64 5.54
N VAL A 44 -4.69 -4.91 5.48
CA VAL A 44 -4.69 -3.43 5.56
C VAL A 44 -4.20 -2.95 6.93
N ASN A 45 -4.63 -3.59 8.01
CA ASN A 45 -4.15 -3.24 9.36
C ASN A 45 -2.66 -3.51 9.53
N ALA A 46 -2.14 -4.63 9.01
CA ALA A 46 -0.71 -4.92 9.04
C ALA A 46 0.10 -3.88 8.24
N LEU A 47 -0.44 -3.42 7.11
CA LEU A 47 0.16 -2.32 6.35
C LEU A 47 0.13 -1.00 7.14
N ALA A 48 -0.98 -0.69 7.81
CA ALA A 48 -1.10 0.51 8.64
C ALA A 48 -0.16 0.47 9.86
N GLU A 49 0.03 -0.70 10.49
CA GLU A 49 1.04 -0.89 11.53
C GLU A 49 2.45 -0.67 10.99
N ALA A 50 2.81 -1.31 9.87
CA ALA A 50 4.11 -1.11 9.22
C ALA A 50 4.35 0.37 8.87
N ALA A 51 3.34 1.04 8.31
CA ALA A 51 3.33 2.47 8.03
C ALA A 51 3.56 3.32 9.29
N SER A 52 2.88 3.00 10.39
CA SER A 52 2.97 3.74 11.65
C SER A 52 4.30 3.52 12.39
N HIS A 53 4.90 2.33 12.23
CA HIS A 53 6.22 2.00 12.77
C HIS A 53 7.35 2.58 11.92
N HIS A 54 7.09 2.89 10.65
CA HIS A 54 8.01 3.63 9.79
C HIS A 54 7.92 5.14 10.07
N THR A 55 8.37 5.57 11.26
CA THR A 55 8.74 6.97 11.55
C THR A 55 10.04 7.38 10.82
N ARG A 56 10.17 6.99 9.55
CA ARG A 56 11.04 7.61 8.57
C ARG A 56 10.16 8.15 7.45
N LEU A 57 9.33 9.13 7.79
CA LEU A 57 8.81 10.10 6.84
C LEU A 57 10.02 10.77 6.16
N LYS A 58 10.56 10.14 5.12
CA LYS A 58 11.52 10.76 4.22
C LYS A 58 10.72 11.76 3.40
N ILE A 59 10.66 12.99 3.88
CA ILE A 59 10.17 14.12 3.08
C ILE A 59 11.12 14.25 1.89
N CYS A 60 10.69 13.79 0.72
CA CYS A 60 11.36 14.07 -0.54
C CYS A 60 11.18 15.57 -0.85
N ILE A 61 12.16 16.38 -0.46
CA ILE A 61 12.20 17.78 -0.89
C ILE A 61 12.68 17.80 -2.35
N PRO A 62 11.87 18.27 -3.31
CA PRO A 62 12.31 18.38 -4.70
C PRO A 62 13.50 19.36 -4.79
N ALA A 63 14.50 19.00 -5.58
CA ALA A 63 15.64 19.87 -5.83
C ALA A 63 15.15 21.23 -6.39
N ARG A 64 15.61 22.34 -5.80
CA ARG A 64 15.24 23.68 -6.27
C ARG A 64 15.65 23.85 -7.75
N PRO A 65 14.81 24.49 -8.57
CA PRO A 65 15.22 24.93 -9.90
C PRO A 65 16.36 25.94 -9.77
N GLN A 66 17.40 25.80 -10.60
CA GLN A 66 18.46 26.80 -10.79
C GLN A 66 17.96 27.96 -11.64
#